data_AF-A0A194YL84-F1
#
_entry.id   AF-A0A194YL84-F1
#
_cell.length_a   1.000
_cell.length_b   1.000
_cell.length_c   1.000
_cell.angle_alpha   90.00
_cell.angle_beta   90.00
_cell.angle_gamma   90.00
#
_symmetry.space_group_name_H-M   'P 1'
#
loop_
_entity.id
_entity.type
_entity.pdbx_description
1 polymer ?
#
loop_
_entity_poly.entity_id
_entity_poly.type
_entity_poly.pdbx_seq_one_letter_code
_entity_poly.pdbx_strand_id
1 'polypeptide(L)'
;MGFAEKGSPPVTGGGFSENGKFSYGYASSPGKRSSMEDFHETRVDGVDGETVGLFGVFDGHGGARAAEFVKQNLFTNLIKHPKFFSDTKSAIAETYTHTDSELLKADTSHHRDAGSTASTAILVGDRLLVANVGDSRAVICRGGDAIAVSRDHKPDQTDERQRIEEAGGFVMWAGTWRVGGVLAVSRAFGDKLLKQYVVADPEIKVCSSISV
;
A
#
# COMPACT_ATOMS: atom_id res chain seq x y z
N MET A 1 39.51 -0.98 9.20
CA MET A 1 38.36 -0.40 9.93
C MET A 1 37.43 0.23 8.91
N GLY A 2 36.42 -0.50 8.45
CA GLY A 2 35.41 0.04 7.54
C GLY A 2 34.32 0.71 8.37
N PHE A 3 34.06 1.98 8.11
CA PHE A 3 32.90 2.67 8.66
C PHE A 3 31.66 2.04 8.05
N ALA A 4 30.84 1.39 8.88
CA ALA A 4 29.48 1.05 8.47
C ALA A 4 28.77 2.38 8.19
N GLU A 5 28.30 2.56 6.96
CA GLU A 5 27.36 3.64 6.65
C GLU A 5 26.19 3.51 7.64
N LYS A 6 25.99 4.54 8.45
CA LYS A 6 24.84 4.59 9.37
C LYS A 6 23.59 4.58 8.51
N GLY A 7 22.89 3.44 8.48
CA GLY A 7 21.55 3.37 7.93
C GLY A 7 20.65 4.44 8.56
N SER A 8 19.61 4.87 7.83
CA SER A 8 18.69 5.91 8.28
C SER A 8 18.22 5.64 9.72
N PRO A 9 18.18 6.65 10.61
CA PRO A 9 17.75 6.44 11.98
C PRO A 9 16.29 5.97 12.02
N PRO A 10 15.88 5.20 13.06
CA PRO A 10 14.47 4.93 13.30
C PRO A 10 13.68 6.23 13.42
N VAL A 11 12.46 6.22 12.89
CA VAL A 11 11.54 7.35 12.94
C VAL A 11 10.28 6.91 13.67
N THR A 12 9.79 7.75 14.57
CA THR A 12 8.52 7.56 15.27
C THR A 12 7.73 8.85 15.28
N GLY A 13 6.42 8.76 15.33
CA GLY A 13 5.56 9.93 15.44
C GLY A 13 4.11 9.54 15.71
N GLY A 14 3.23 10.53 15.70
CA GLY A 14 1.82 10.34 15.94
C GLY A 14 1.10 11.67 16.13
N GLY A 15 -0.19 11.59 16.37
CA GLY A 15 -1.03 12.76 16.53
C GLY A 15 -2.48 12.41 16.88
N PHE A 16 -3.30 13.45 16.88
CA PHE A 16 -4.74 13.37 17.12
C PHE A 16 -5.47 13.98 15.92
N SER A 17 -6.70 13.54 15.68
CA SER A 17 -7.59 14.28 14.81
C SER A 17 -7.97 15.62 15.44
N GLU A 18 -8.25 16.64 14.63
CA GLU A 18 -8.57 18.00 15.13
C GLU A 18 -9.76 18.01 16.10
N ASN A 19 -10.74 17.14 15.84
CA ASN A 19 -11.92 16.96 16.69
C ASN A 19 -11.74 15.94 17.82
N GLY A 20 -10.54 15.37 17.98
CA GLY A 20 -10.22 14.37 19.00
C GLY A 20 -10.90 13.01 18.85
N LYS A 21 -11.61 12.75 17.74
CA LYS A 21 -12.28 11.45 17.48
C LYS A 21 -11.33 10.27 17.42
N PHE A 22 -10.08 10.45 16.98
CA PHE A 22 -9.09 9.38 16.94
C PHE A 22 -7.67 9.90 17.16
N SER A 23 -6.77 9.01 17.54
CA SER A 23 -5.33 9.23 17.56
C SER A 23 -4.64 8.23 16.65
N TYR A 24 -3.42 8.56 16.24
CA TYR A 24 -2.59 7.70 15.43
C TYR A 24 -1.13 7.77 15.89
N GLY A 25 -0.37 6.73 15.55
CA GLY A 25 1.05 6.66 15.79
C GLY A 25 1.73 5.78 14.75
N TYR A 26 3.02 5.99 14.56
CA TYR A 26 3.82 5.21 13.64
C TYR A 26 5.24 5.05 14.17
N ALA A 27 5.88 3.97 13.74
CA ALA A 27 7.29 3.70 13.95
C ALA A 27 7.84 3.00 12.70
N SER A 28 9.04 3.36 12.29
CA SER A 28 9.68 2.85 11.08
C SER A 28 11.19 2.77 11.29
N SER A 29 11.81 1.67 10.87
CA SER A 29 13.25 1.45 11.06
C SER A 29 13.80 0.56 9.95
N PRO A 30 15.02 0.83 9.43
CA PRO A 30 15.65 -0.06 8.45
C PRO A 30 15.96 -1.47 8.99
N GLY A 31 15.99 -1.61 10.32
CA GLY A 31 16.37 -2.87 10.96
C GLY A 31 17.76 -3.34 10.52
N LYS A 32 17.83 -4.56 9.96
CA LYS A 32 19.08 -5.18 9.49
C LYS A 32 19.38 -4.91 8.01
N ARG A 33 18.51 -4.19 7.28
CA ARG A 33 18.71 -3.89 5.86
C ARG A 33 19.69 -2.74 5.69
N SER A 34 20.45 -2.77 4.60
CA SER A 34 21.40 -1.70 4.24
C SER A 34 20.73 -0.45 3.66
N SER A 35 19.52 -0.60 3.12
CA SER A 35 18.68 0.48 2.60
C SER A 35 17.31 0.45 3.26
N MET A 36 16.68 1.61 3.36
CA MET A 36 15.28 1.78 3.77
C MET A 36 14.43 1.94 2.52
N GLU A 37 13.61 0.92 2.21
CA GLU A 37 12.67 0.94 1.08
C GLU A 37 11.22 1.04 1.55
N ASP A 38 10.97 0.93 2.87
CA ASP A 38 9.66 1.13 3.47
C ASP A 38 9.35 2.61 3.64
N PHE A 39 8.12 2.99 3.30
CA PHE A 39 7.56 4.31 3.56
C PHE A 39 6.23 4.17 4.28
N HIS A 40 5.83 5.25 4.94
CA HIS A 40 4.50 5.38 5.49
C HIS A 40 4.00 6.80 5.27
N GLU A 41 2.69 6.96 5.33
CA GLU A 41 2.03 8.27 5.33
C GLU A 41 0.95 8.27 6.39
N THR A 42 0.90 9.34 7.17
CA THR A 42 -0.14 9.58 8.17
C THR A 42 -0.65 11.00 7.99
N ARG A 43 -1.84 11.14 7.42
CA ARG A 43 -2.43 12.42 7.06
C ARG A 43 -3.84 12.52 7.65
N VAL A 44 -4.12 13.64 8.29
CA VAL A 44 -5.46 13.96 8.80
C VAL A 44 -5.85 15.32 8.24
N ASP A 45 -6.93 15.35 7.48
CA ASP A 45 -7.41 16.53 6.78
C ASP A 45 -8.86 16.82 7.13
N GLY A 46 -9.24 18.11 7.08
CA GLY A 46 -10.63 18.53 6.96
C GLY A 46 -10.97 18.70 5.47
N VAL A 47 -11.85 17.86 4.92
CA VAL A 47 -12.28 17.92 3.52
C VAL A 47 -13.79 18.06 3.49
N ASP A 48 -14.31 19.12 2.85
CA ASP A 48 -15.75 19.43 2.77
C ASP A 48 -16.49 19.38 4.11
N GLY A 49 -15.81 19.77 5.20
CA GLY A 49 -16.37 19.77 6.56
C GLY A 49 -16.29 18.43 7.30
N GLU A 50 -15.81 17.38 6.66
CA GLU A 50 -15.59 16.06 7.25
C GLU A 50 -14.13 15.86 7.65
N THR A 51 -13.90 15.22 8.80
CA THR A 51 -12.56 14.77 9.18
C THR A 51 -12.22 13.49 8.42
N VAL A 52 -11.10 13.53 7.69
CA VAL A 52 -10.59 12.43 6.88
C VAL A 52 -9.24 11.97 7.43
N GLY A 53 -9.13 10.70 7.78
CA GLY A 53 -7.85 10.07 8.17
C GLY A 53 -7.33 9.18 7.04
N LEU A 54 -6.06 9.36 6.67
CA LEU A 54 -5.40 8.65 5.57
C LEU A 54 -4.07 8.09 6.07
N PHE A 55 -4.02 6.77 6.18
CA PHE A 55 -2.86 6.06 6.73
C PHE A 55 -2.42 5.00 5.74
N GLY A 56 -1.13 4.97 5.41
CA GLY A 56 -0.57 4.01 4.45
C GLY A 56 0.77 3.49 4.90
N VAL A 57 1.00 2.20 4.65
CA VAL A 57 2.31 1.55 4.70
C VAL A 57 2.64 1.06 3.30
N PHE A 58 3.85 1.38 2.84
CA PHE A 58 4.33 1.10 1.51
C PHE A 58 5.68 0.37 1.61
N ASP A 59 5.67 -0.95 1.46
CA ASP A 59 6.90 -1.76 1.42
C ASP A 59 7.45 -1.72 -0.01
N GLY A 60 8.65 -1.19 -0.18
CA GLY A 60 9.30 -1.04 -1.48
C GLY A 60 10.23 -2.21 -1.79
N HIS A 61 10.32 -2.57 -3.07
CA HIS A 61 11.27 -3.55 -3.56
C HIS A 61 11.92 -3.12 -4.87
N GLY A 62 13.16 -3.54 -5.10
CA GLY A 62 13.92 -3.13 -6.28
C GLY A 62 14.38 -1.66 -6.24
N GLY A 63 14.26 -1.01 -5.07
CA GLY A 63 14.56 0.40 -4.85
C GLY A 63 13.40 1.18 -4.21
N ALA A 64 13.74 2.19 -3.41
CA ALA A 64 12.79 3.03 -2.67
C ALA A 64 11.81 3.87 -3.54
N ARG A 65 12.09 4.05 -4.83
CA ARG A 65 11.40 5.05 -5.68
C ARG A 65 9.91 4.79 -5.84
N ALA A 66 9.51 3.53 -6.03
CA ALA A 66 8.10 3.20 -6.22
C ALA A 66 7.30 3.49 -4.94
N ALA A 67 7.80 3.03 -3.79
CA ALA A 67 7.18 3.29 -2.48
C ALA A 67 7.10 4.79 -2.16
N GLU A 68 8.19 5.53 -2.41
CA GLU A 68 8.21 6.98 -2.23
C GLU A 68 7.19 7.70 -3.12
N PHE A 69 7.10 7.31 -4.40
CA PHE A 69 6.14 7.89 -5.34
C PHE A 69 4.70 7.63 -4.91
N VAL A 70 4.36 6.38 -4.55
CA VAL A 70 3.01 6.02 -4.10
C VAL A 70 2.66 6.80 -2.85
N LYS A 71 3.59 6.89 -1.87
CA LYS A 71 3.42 7.68 -0.66
C LYS A 71 3.11 9.16 -0.94
N GLN A 72 3.79 9.78 -1.91
CA GLN A 72 3.59 11.20 -2.25
C GLN A 72 2.28 11.48 -3.00
N ASN A 73 1.82 10.55 -3.83
CA ASN A 73 0.77 10.82 -4.82
C ASN A 73 -0.59 10.17 -4.48
N LEU A 74 -0.60 8.97 -3.88
CA LEU A 74 -1.82 8.16 -3.75
C LEU A 74 -2.95 8.90 -3.02
N PHE A 75 -2.67 9.45 -1.84
CA PHE A 75 -3.69 10.15 -1.04
C PHE A 75 -4.06 11.52 -1.62
N THR A 76 -3.11 12.20 -2.25
CA THR A 76 -3.38 13.45 -2.97
C THR A 76 -4.34 13.22 -4.14
N ASN A 77 -4.13 12.14 -4.90
CA ASN A 77 -5.01 11.72 -5.99
C ASN A 77 -6.37 11.27 -5.47
N LEU A 78 -6.42 10.60 -4.32
CA LEU A 78 -7.66 10.09 -3.72
C LEU A 78 -8.59 11.23 -3.26
N ILE A 79 -8.07 12.20 -2.50
CA ILE A 79 -8.88 13.34 -2.00
C ILE A 79 -9.46 14.15 -3.17
N LYS A 80 -8.71 14.29 -4.27
CA LYS A 80 -9.17 15.02 -5.46
C LYS A 80 -10.15 14.22 -6.32
N HIS A 81 -10.38 12.94 -6.02
CA HIS A 81 -11.22 12.09 -6.84
C HIS A 81 -12.70 12.54 -6.75
N PRO A 82 -13.42 12.72 -7.88
CA PRO A 82 -14.79 13.24 -7.87
C PRO A 82 -15.79 12.34 -7.13
N LYS A 83 -15.45 11.06 -6.97
CA LYS A 83 -16.26 10.08 -6.21
C LYS A 83 -15.85 9.93 -4.74
N PHE A 84 -14.90 10.72 -4.23
CA PHE A 84 -14.29 10.48 -2.92
C PHE A 84 -15.33 10.33 -1.79
N PHE A 85 -16.33 11.20 -1.73
CA PHE A 85 -17.40 11.10 -0.73
C PHE A 85 -18.59 10.23 -1.17
N SER A 86 -18.97 10.30 -2.44
CA SER A 86 -20.18 9.65 -2.97
C SER A 86 -20.02 8.14 -3.16
N ASP A 87 -18.83 7.69 -3.58
CA ASP A 87 -18.47 6.28 -3.73
C ASP A 87 -16.97 6.10 -3.48
N THR A 88 -16.59 6.17 -2.20
CA THR A 88 -15.20 6.07 -1.75
C THR A 88 -14.54 4.77 -2.19
N LYS A 89 -15.30 3.66 -2.28
CA LYS A 89 -14.75 2.36 -2.72
C LYS A 89 -14.30 2.42 -4.18
N SER A 90 -15.15 2.93 -5.07
CA SER A 90 -14.78 3.11 -6.48
C SER A 90 -13.66 4.15 -6.63
N ALA A 91 -13.70 5.24 -5.85
CA ALA A 91 -12.64 6.23 -5.84
C ALA A 91 -11.27 5.62 -5.51
N ILE A 92 -11.20 4.76 -4.49
CA ILE A 92 -9.97 4.04 -4.13
C ILE A 92 -9.46 3.18 -5.30
N ALA A 93 -10.31 2.34 -5.88
CA ALA A 93 -9.90 1.44 -6.96
C ALA A 93 -9.39 2.21 -8.20
N GLU A 94 -10.12 3.27 -8.59
CA GLU A 94 -9.76 4.16 -9.70
C GLU A 94 -8.45 4.92 -9.41
N THR A 95 -8.28 5.45 -8.19
CA THR A 95 -7.07 6.16 -7.77
C THR A 95 -5.83 5.26 -7.71
N TYR A 96 -5.95 4.01 -7.27
CA TYR A 96 -4.83 3.05 -7.28
C TYR A 96 -4.34 2.81 -8.71
N THR A 97 -5.26 2.50 -9.63
CA THR A 97 -4.95 2.32 -11.05
C THR A 97 -4.35 3.58 -11.69
N HIS A 98 -4.89 4.75 -11.34
CA HIS A 98 -4.40 6.03 -11.84
C HIS A 98 -2.97 6.32 -11.35
N THR A 99 -2.72 6.15 -10.06
CA THR A 99 -1.40 6.42 -9.44
C THR A 99 -0.33 5.46 -9.97
N ASP A 100 -0.68 4.19 -10.19
CA ASP A 100 0.21 3.22 -10.85
C ASP A 100 0.54 3.63 -12.29
N SER A 101 -0.46 4.09 -13.05
CA SER A 101 -0.25 4.60 -14.40
C SER A 101 0.66 5.83 -14.44
N GLU A 102 0.57 6.72 -13.45
CA GLU A 102 1.47 7.87 -13.32
C GLU A 102 2.90 7.43 -12.97
N LEU A 103 3.06 6.48 -12.04
CA LEU A 103 4.36 5.90 -11.69
C LEU A 103 5.06 5.28 -12.92
N LEU A 104 4.35 4.45 -13.69
CA LEU A 104 4.91 3.77 -14.86
C LEU A 104 5.33 4.73 -15.98
N LYS A 105 4.67 5.90 -16.08
CA LYS A 105 5.02 6.98 -17.00
C LYS A 105 6.21 7.80 -16.50
N ALA A 106 6.28 8.05 -15.19
CA ALA A 106 7.39 8.76 -14.56
C ALA A 106 8.68 7.94 -14.59
N ASP A 107 8.57 6.60 -14.55
CA ASP A 107 9.73 5.71 -14.63
C ASP A 107 10.27 5.58 -16.07
N THR A 108 11.28 6.40 -16.34
CA THR A 108 12.07 6.38 -17.57
C THR A 108 13.25 5.42 -17.50
N SER A 109 13.47 4.74 -16.37
CA SER A 109 14.61 3.87 -16.18
C SER A 109 14.34 2.47 -16.76
N HIS A 110 15.12 2.08 -17.76
CA HIS A 110 15.02 0.75 -18.38
C HIS A 110 15.75 -0.36 -17.60
N HIS A 111 16.37 -0.01 -16.47
CA HIS A 111 17.33 -0.88 -15.77
C HIS A 111 16.96 -1.20 -14.31
N ARG A 112 15.87 -0.64 -13.78
CA ARG A 112 15.42 -0.89 -12.41
C ARG A 112 13.91 -1.08 -12.40
N ASP A 113 13.48 -2.33 -12.31
CA ASP A 113 12.08 -2.68 -12.12
C ASP A 113 11.79 -2.61 -10.62
N ALA A 114 11.41 -1.42 -10.15
CA ALA A 114 11.05 -1.18 -8.76
C ALA A 114 9.53 -1.24 -8.59
N GLY A 115 9.09 -1.71 -7.44
CA GLY A 115 7.69 -1.78 -7.11
C GLY A 115 7.44 -1.52 -5.63
N SER A 116 6.16 -1.45 -5.28
CA SER A 116 5.77 -1.28 -3.89
C SER A 116 4.41 -1.89 -3.58
N THR A 117 4.30 -2.46 -2.40
CA THR A 117 3.01 -2.80 -1.79
C THR A 117 2.33 -1.53 -1.27
N ALA A 118 1.02 -1.60 -1.02
CA ALA A 118 0.33 -0.58 -0.27
C ALA A 118 -0.76 -1.22 0.59
N SER A 119 -0.68 -1.00 1.89
CA SER A 119 -1.78 -1.30 2.82
C SER A 119 -2.25 0.02 3.41
N THR A 120 -3.44 0.45 3.02
CA THR A 120 -4.01 1.75 3.43
C THR A 120 -5.27 1.60 4.26
N ALA A 121 -5.43 2.49 5.23
CA ALA A 121 -6.61 2.69 6.07
C ALA A 121 -7.12 4.11 5.84
N ILE A 122 -8.35 4.23 5.36
CA ILE A 122 -8.99 5.47 4.93
C ILE A 122 -10.26 5.65 5.75
N LEU A 123 -10.24 6.61 6.67
CA LEU A 123 -11.35 6.97 7.53
C LEU A 123 -12.05 8.20 6.95
N VAL A 124 -13.33 8.05 6.57
CA VAL A 124 -14.18 9.14 6.06
C VAL A 124 -15.44 9.21 6.91
N GLY A 125 -15.54 10.25 7.74
CA GLY A 125 -16.54 10.28 8.82
C GLY A 125 -16.30 9.12 9.79
N ASP A 126 -17.31 8.26 10.00
CA ASP A 126 -17.20 7.09 10.87
C ASP A 126 -17.02 5.76 10.09
N ARG A 127 -16.68 5.85 8.79
CA ARG A 127 -16.45 4.69 7.90
C ARG A 127 -14.96 4.47 7.68
N LEU A 128 -14.46 3.29 8.02
CA LEU A 128 -13.10 2.88 7.67
C LEU A 128 -13.13 1.99 6.44
N LEU A 129 -12.33 2.34 5.44
CA LEU A 129 -12.04 1.52 4.28
C LEU A 129 -10.58 1.09 4.35
N VAL A 130 -10.35 -0.21 4.30
CA VAL A 130 -9.00 -0.78 4.17
C VAL A 130 -8.83 -1.26 2.75
N ALA A 131 -7.77 -0.80 2.10
CA ALA A 131 -7.41 -1.20 0.74
C ALA A 131 -5.98 -1.75 0.74
N ASN A 132 -5.80 -2.93 0.13
CA ASN A 132 -4.52 -3.62 0.10
C ASN A 132 -4.09 -4.00 -1.32
N VAL A 133 -2.80 -3.82 -1.60
CA VAL A 133 -2.07 -4.31 -2.76
C VAL A 133 -0.75 -4.87 -2.24
N GLY A 134 -0.44 -6.13 -2.54
CA GLY A 134 0.76 -6.81 -2.04
C GLY A 134 0.55 -7.52 -0.70
N ASP A 135 1.62 -7.72 0.05
CA ASP A 135 1.67 -8.56 1.25
C ASP A 135 1.96 -7.81 2.56
N SER A 136 1.90 -6.48 2.53
CA SER A 136 1.59 -5.70 3.72
C SER A 136 0.20 -6.07 4.25
N ARG A 137 -0.05 -5.85 5.56
CA ARG A 137 -1.29 -6.29 6.21
C ARG A 137 -1.87 -5.26 7.17
N ALA A 138 -3.19 -5.14 7.14
CA ALA A 138 -3.98 -4.38 8.10
C ALA A 138 -4.83 -5.31 8.97
N VAL A 139 -4.83 -5.02 10.27
CA VAL A 139 -5.57 -5.76 11.30
C VAL A 139 -6.28 -4.74 12.19
N ILE A 140 -7.54 -5.00 12.53
CA ILE A 140 -8.29 -4.22 13.52
C ILE A 140 -8.35 -5.00 14.82
N CYS A 141 -8.15 -4.32 15.95
CA CYS A 141 -8.47 -4.87 17.26
C CYS A 141 -9.87 -4.40 17.70
N ARG A 142 -10.77 -5.33 18.05
CA ARG A 142 -12.10 -4.99 18.56
C ARG A 142 -12.45 -5.94 19.71
N GLY A 143 -12.74 -5.40 20.88
CA GLY A 143 -13.07 -6.21 22.06
C GLY A 143 -11.94 -7.13 22.54
N GLY A 144 -10.69 -6.84 22.17
CA GLY A 144 -9.53 -7.70 22.43
C GLY A 144 -9.20 -8.68 21.30
N ASP A 145 -10.08 -8.84 20.32
CA ASP A 145 -9.86 -9.74 19.18
C ASP A 145 -9.14 -9.06 18.03
N ALA A 146 -8.14 -9.74 17.46
CA ALA A 146 -7.44 -9.31 16.26
C ALA A 146 -8.16 -9.84 15.01
N ILE A 147 -8.67 -8.91 14.19
CA ILE A 147 -9.46 -9.19 13.00
C ILE A 147 -8.67 -8.73 11.77
N ALA A 148 -8.24 -9.69 10.93
CA ALA A 148 -7.62 -9.36 9.65
C ALA A 148 -8.64 -8.66 8.74
N VAL A 149 -8.30 -7.47 8.27
CA VAL A 149 -9.15 -6.64 7.40
C VAL A 149 -8.56 -6.42 6.02
N SER A 150 -7.36 -6.95 5.78
CA SER A 150 -6.81 -7.18 4.45
C SER A 150 -6.40 -8.64 4.29
N ARG A 151 -6.23 -9.06 3.02
CA ARG A 151 -5.63 -10.32 2.63
C ARG A 151 -4.33 -10.03 1.90
N ASP A 152 -3.25 -10.74 2.25
CA ASP A 152 -1.99 -10.67 1.51
C ASP A 152 -2.20 -11.19 0.09
N HIS A 153 -1.55 -10.58 -0.89
CA HIS A 153 -1.58 -11.01 -2.28
C HIS A 153 -0.33 -11.83 -2.61
N LYS A 154 -0.45 -13.15 -2.49
CA LYS A 154 0.65 -14.10 -2.67
C LYS A 154 0.47 -14.90 -3.97
N PRO A 155 1.55 -15.16 -4.73
CA PRO A 155 1.46 -15.85 -6.03
C PRO A 155 0.86 -17.26 -5.99
N ASP A 156 0.86 -17.95 -4.84
CA ASP A 156 0.33 -19.31 -4.69
C ASP A 156 -1.15 -19.39 -4.28
N GLN A 157 -1.77 -18.25 -3.97
CA GLN A 157 -3.20 -18.22 -3.74
C GLN A 157 -3.93 -18.58 -5.03
N THR A 158 -4.97 -19.42 -4.92
CA THR A 158 -5.62 -20.03 -6.08
C THR A 158 -6.13 -18.98 -7.07
N ASP A 159 -6.76 -17.91 -6.59
CA ASP A 159 -7.30 -16.83 -7.41
C ASP A 159 -6.20 -15.97 -8.04
N GLU A 160 -5.16 -15.64 -7.29
CA GLU A 160 -4.02 -14.86 -7.80
C GLU A 160 -3.23 -15.65 -8.84
N ARG A 161 -2.95 -16.93 -8.56
CA ARG A 161 -2.27 -17.84 -9.49
C ARG A 161 -3.05 -17.98 -10.78
N GLN A 162 -4.36 -18.23 -10.69
CA GLN A 162 -5.23 -18.34 -11.84
C GLN A 162 -5.18 -17.05 -12.67
N ARG A 163 -5.33 -15.87 -12.05
CA ARG A 163 -5.25 -14.57 -12.74
C ARG A 163 -3.92 -14.38 -13.46
N ILE A 164 -2.80 -14.78 -12.85
CA ILE A 164 -1.47 -14.70 -13.45
C ILE A 164 -1.34 -15.64 -14.66
N GLU A 165 -1.76 -16.89 -14.53
CA GLU A 165 -1.65 -17.91 -15.59
C GLU A 165 -2.61 -17.62 -16.77
N GLU A 166 -3.83 -17.13 -16.49
CA GLU A 166 -4.79 -16.68 -17.52
C GLU A 166 -4.28 -15.47 -18.30
N ALA A 167 -3.50 -14.60 -17.66
CA ALA A 167 -2.81 -13.49 -18.32
C ALA A 167 -1.59 -13.96 -19.14
N GLY A 168 -1.25 -15.24 -19.16
CA GLY A 168 -0.09 -15.81 -19.88
C GLY A 168 1.22 -15.80 -19.07
N GLY A 169 1.16 -15.45 -17.79
CA GLY A 169 2.27 -15.54 -16.86
C GLY A 169 2.43 -16.94 -16.28
N PHE A 170 3.36 -17.10 -15.35
CA PHE A 170 3.52 -18.34 -14.60
C PHE A 170 3.96 -18.07 -13.17
N VAL A 171 3.66 -19.01 -12.28
CA VAL A 171 4.11 -19.00 -10.88
C VAL A 171 5.07 -20.15 -10.67
N MET A 172 6.26 -19.86 -10.15
CA MET A 172 7.27 -20.88 -9.87
C MET A 172 7.77 -20.81 -8.43
N TRP A 173 8.15 -21.96 -7.89
CA TRP A 173 8.81 -22.05 -6.60
C TRP A 173 10.32 -21.79 -6.74
N ALA A 174 10.82 -20.75 -6.08
CA ALA A 174 12.23 -20.41 -5.99
C ALA A 174 12.55 -19.86 -4.58
N GLY A 175 12.58 -20.78 -3.61
CA GLY A 175 12.66 -20.49 -2.16
C GLY A 175 11.36 -19.97 -1.56
N THR A 176 10.53 -19.31 -2.37
CA THR A 176 9.13 -18.97 -2.14
C THR A 176 8.41 -18.96 -3.50
N TRP A 177 7.08 -18.89 -3.52
CA TRP A 177 6.31 -18.75 -4.75
C TRP A 177 6.51 -17.37 -5.37
N ARG A 178 6.81 -17.34 -6.68
CA ARG A 178 7.13 -16.11 -7.39
C ARG A 178 6.46 -16.02 -8.75
N VAL A 179 5.96 -14.83 -9.09
CA VAL A 179 5.47 -14.47 -10.43
C VAL A 179 6.68 -14.35 -11.38
N GLY A 180 6.66 -15.11 -12.47
CA GLY A 180 7.76 -15.13 -13.45
C GLY A 180 9.11 -15.55 -12.88
N GLY A 181 9.14 -16.15 -11.67
CA GLY A 181 10.38 -16.45 -10.94
C GLY A 181 11.04 -15.29 -10.21
N VAL A 182 10.43 -14.10 -10.26
CA VAL A 182 11.06 -12.86 -9.75
C VAL A 182 10.35 -12.37 -8.49
N LEU A 183 9.06 -12.03 -8.57
CA LEU A 183 8.35 -11.31 -7.51
C LEU A 183 7.58 -12.24 -6.59
N ALA A 184 7.77 -12.10 -5.28
CA ALA A 184 7.08 -12.91 -4.25
C ALA A 184 5.69 -12.35 -3.85
N VAL A 185 5.25 -11.28 -4.52
CA VAL A 185 3.92 -10.67 -4.41
C VAL A 185 3.22 -10.79 -5.75
N SER A 186 1.90 -10.97 -5.73
CA SER A 186 1.10 -11.07 -6.97
C SER A 186 0.48 -9.74 -7.40
N ARG A 187 0.43 -8.75 -6.50
CA ARG A 187 -0.07 -7.40 -6.74
C ARG A 187 0.91 -6.37 -6.17
N ALA A 188 1.16 -5.31 -6.91
CA ALA A 188 2.06 -4.21 -6.54
C ALA A 188 1.83 -3.00 -7.44
N PHE A 189 2.22 -1.82 -6.94
CA PHE A 189 2.49 -0.64 -7.76
C PHE A 189 3.85 -0.80 -8.45
N GLY A 190 4.00 -0.24 -9.65
CA GLY A 190 5.25 -0.35 -10.42
C GLY A 190 5.38 -1.72 -11.07
N ASP A 191 6.57 -2.33 -10.97
CA ASP A 191 6.88 -3.65 -11.56
C ASP A 191 6.55 -3.72 -13.06
N LYS A 192 7.04 -2.71 -13.79
CA LYS A 192 6.77 -2.44 -15.20
C LYS A 192 6.99 -3.66 -16.09
N LEU A 193 8.03 -4.46 -15.87
CA LEU A 193 8.31 -5.64 -16.71
C LEU A 193 7.32 -6.77 -16.47
N LEU A 194 6.66 -6.81 -15.30
CA LEU A 194 5.71 -7.83 -14.92
C LEU A 194 4.27 -7.30 -14.79
N LYS A 195 4.00 -6.05 -15.21
CA LYS A 195 2.72 -5.37 -15.00
C LYS A 195 1.51 -6.09 -15.57
N GLN A 196 1.70 -6.86 -16.64
CA GLN A 196 0.67 -7.73 -17.21
C GLN A 196 0.15 -8.77 -16.18
N TYR A 197 1.00 -9.18 -15.24
CA TYR A 197 0.72 -10.21 -14.24
C TYR A 197 0.64 -9.64 -12.82
N VAL A 198 1.30 -8.52 -12.54
CA VAL A 198 1.37 -7.88 -11.23
C VAL A 198 0.60 -6.57 -11.28
N VAL A 199 -0.67 -6.63 -10.85
CA VAL A 199 -1.62 -5.51 -10.96
C VAL A 199 -1.61 -4.63 -9.70
N ALA A 200 -1.97 -3.36 -9.84
CA ALA A 200 -2.18 -2.44 -8.71
C ALA A 200 -3.66 -2.38 -8.26
N ASP A 201 -4.47 -3.38 -8.63
CA ASP A 201 -5.88 -3.47 -8.25
C ASP A 201 -6.02 -3.84 -6.77
N PRO A 202 -6.64 -2.99 -5.92
CA PRO A 202 -6.73 -3.24 -4.50
C PRO A 202 -7.90 -4.15 -4.13
N GLU A 203 -7.68 -5.04 -3.15
CA GLU A 203 -8.79 -5.64 -2.40
C GLU A 203 -9.26 -4.64 -1.33
N ILE A 204 -10.54 -4.27 -1.35
CA ILE A 204 -11.10 -3.22 -0.47
C ILE A 204 -12.14 -3.80 0.50
N LYS A 205 -11.87 -3.67 1.80
CA LYS A 205 -12.78 -4.00 2.89
C LYS A 205 -13.39 -2.73 3.49
N VAL A 206 -14.71 -2.63 3.48
CA VAL A 206 -15.44 -1.58 4.21
C VAL A 206 -15.78 -2.09 5.61
N CYS A 207 -15.27 -1.40 6.62
CA CYS A 207 -15.57 -1.68 8.02
C CYS A 207 -16.62 -0.66 8.50
N SER A 208 -17.87 -1.11 8.59
CA SER A 208 -18.97 -0.29 9.12
C SER A 208 -18.88 -0.15 10.64
N SER A 209 -19.22 1.04 11.14
CA SER A 209 -19.36 1.37 12.55
C SER A 209 -18.11 1.06 13.37
N ILE A 210 -17.09 1.92 13.23
CA ILE A 210 -16.06 2.00 14.26
C ILE A 210 -16.56 3.02 15.27
N SER A 211 -17.10 2.55 16.39
CA SER A 211 -17.14 3.37 17.59
C SER A 211 -15.68 3.50 18.04
N VAL A 212 -15.02 4.58 17.63
CA VAL A 212 -13.74 5.01 18.19
C VAL A 212 -14.00 5.65 19.54
#